data_AF-A0A2X3KX81-F1
#
_entry.id   AF-A0A2X3KX81-F1
#
_cell.length_a   1.000
_cell.length_b   1.000
_cell.length_c   1.000
_cell.angle_alpha   90.00
_cell.angle_beta   90.00
_cell.angle_gamma   90.00
#
_symmetry.space_group_name_H-M   'P 1'
#
loop_
_entity.id
_entity.type
_entity.pdbx_description
1 polymer ?
#
loop_
_entity_poly.entity_id
_entity_poly.type
_entity_poly.pdbx_seq_one_letter_code
_entity_poly.pdbx_strand_id
1 'polypeptide(L)'
;MASHIDANWIESLTATSERSRRLSPPAFRYQLTELARKAGKRVVLPEGDEPRTVKAAAICAERGIATCVLLGNPDEITRVCCGAGR
;
A
#
# COMPACT_ATOMS: atom_id res chain seq x y z
N MET A 1 8.23 -46.07 -22.69
CA MET A 1 6.79 -45.97 -22.97
C MET A 1 6.15 -45.15 -21.86
N ALA A 2 6.13 -43.83 -21.99
CA ALA A 2 5.49 -42.93 -21.03
C ALA A 2 4.18 -42.47 -21.67
N SER A 3 3.11 -43.23 -21.46
CA SER A 3 1.87 -43.06 -22.23
C SER A 3 0.63 -43.25 -21.39
N HIS A 4 0.54 -42.60 -20.22
CA HIS A 4 -0.71 -42.44 -19.47
C HIS A 4 -0.67 -41.20 -18.57
N ILE A 5 -0.38 -40.02 -19.15
CA ILE A 5 -0.70 -38.77 -18.47
C ILE A 5 -2.06 -38.32 -18.99
N ASP A 6 -3.08 -38.47 -18.15
CA ASP A 6 -4.47 -38.13 -18.46
C ASP A 6 -4.63 -36.60 -18.50
N ALA A 7 -5.18 -36.07 -19.60
CA ALA A 7 -5.36 -34.64 -19.78
C ALA A 7 -6.33 -34.04 -18.75
N ASN A 8 -7.35 -34.80 -18.34
CA ASN A 8 -8.31 -34.36 -17.33
C ASN A 8 -7.66 -34.28 -15.94
N TRP A 9 -6.69 -35.15 -15.67
CA TRP A 9 -5.90 -35.08 -14.44
C TRP A 9 -5.02 -33.84 -14.39
N ILE A 10 -4.39 -33.45 -15.51
CA ILE A 10 -3.65 -32.18 -15.59
C ILE A 10 -4.60 -30.99 -15.39
N GLU A 11 -5.74 -30.97 -16.06
CA GLU A 11 -6.71 -29.88 -15.92
C GLU A 11 -7.21 -29.73 -14.48
N SER A 12 -7.52 -30.85 -13.80
CA SER A 12 -7.89 -30.88 -12.39
C SER A 12 -6.80 -30.32 -11.45
N LEU A 13 -5.52 -30.57 -11.76
CA LEU A 13 -4.40 -30.01 -10.99
C LEU A 13 -4.29 -28.50 -11.16
N THR A 14 -4.48 -27.99 -12.37
CA THR A 14 -4.51 -26.55 -12.65
C THR A 14 -5.71 -25.84 -12.05
N ALA A 15 -6.90 -26.47 -12.06
CA ALA A 15 -8.13 -25.93 -11.48
C ALA A 15 -8.06 -25.83 -9.95
N THR A 16 -7.37 -26.77 -9.30
CA THR A 16 -7.13 -26.77 -7.84
C THR A 16 -6.01 -25.81 -7.44
N SER A 17 -5.11 -25.46 -8.37
CA SER A 17 -4.08 -24.46 -8.11
C SER A 17 -4.70 -23.07 -8.10
N GLU A 18 -5.17 -22.63 -6.93
CA GLU A 18 -5.27 -21.20 -6.62
C GLU A 18 -3.86 -20.62 -6.69
N ARG A 19 -3.38 -20.37 -7.91
CA ARG A 19 -2.11 -19.71 -8.14
C ARG A 19 -2.32 -18.29 -7.67
N SER A 20 -2.06 -18.05 -6.38
CA SER A 20 -2.00 -16.72 -5.78
C SER A 20 -1.24 -15.85 -6.76
N ARG A 21 -1.90 -14.83 -7.32
CA ARG A 21 -1.35 -13.99 -8.38
C ARG A 21 -0.02 -13.46 -7.86
N ARG A 22 1.08 -14.06 -8.31
CA ARG A 22 2.44 -13.68 -7.94
C ARG A 22 2.72 -12.36 -8.65
N LEU A 23 2.35 -11.27 -8.00
CA LEU A 23 2.68 -9.93 -8.45
C LEU A 23 4.16 -9.69 -8.22
N SER A 24 4.80 -8.99 -9.15
CA SER A 24 6.12 -8.43 -8.87
C SER A 24 6.00 -7.44 -7.70
N PRO A 25 7.06 -7.26 -6.88
CA PRO A 25 7.02 -6.32 -5.78
C PRO A 25 6.54 -4.89 -6.18
N PRO A 26 6.91 -4.34 -7.36
CA PRO A 26 6.36 -3.08 -7.84
C PRO A 26 4.84 -3.13 -8.12
N ALA A 27 4.36 -4.19 -8.79
CA ALA A 27 2.95 -4.34 -9.12
C ALA A 27 2.06 -4.49 -7.87
N PHE A 28 2.56 -5.20 -6.86
CA PHE A 28 1.89 -5.33 -5.57
C PHE A 28 1.73 -3.97 -4.85
N ARG A 29 2.81 -3.17 -4.78
CA ARG A 29 2.78 -1.83 -4.17
C ARG A 29 1.82 -0.90 -4.89
N TYR A 30 1.82 -0.94 -6.22
CA TYR A 30 0.90 -0.17 -7.04
C TYR A 30 -0.55 -0.55 -6.75
N GLN A 31 -0.87 -1.86 -6.76
CA GLN A 31 -2.22 -2.33 -6.46
C GLN A 31 -2.68 -1.92 -5.05
N LEU A 32 -1.82 -2.05 -4.03
CA LEU A 32 -2.13 -1.63 -2.67
C LEU A 32 -2.45 -0.14 -2.60
N THR A 33 -1.66 0.69 -3.29
CA THR A 33 -1.84 2.14 -3.35
C THR A 33 -3.16 2.50 -4.03
N GLU A 34 -3.50 1.82 -5.12
CA GLU A 34 -4.77 2.03 -5.83
C GLU A 34 -5.98 1.58 -5.00
N LEU A 35 -5.87 0.49 -4.24
CA LEU A 35 -6.91 0.07 -3.31
C LEU A 35 -7.10 1.10 -2.19
N ALA A 36 -6.00 1.62 -1.62
CA ALA A 36 -6.05 2.65 -0.59
C ALA A 36 -6.69 3.95 -1.12
N ARG A 37 -6.28 4.40 -2.31
CA ARG A 37 -6.86 5.55 -3.02
C ARG A 37 -8.37 5.39 -3.20
N LYS A 38 -8.84 4.23 -3.68
CA LYS A 38 -10.27 3.93 -3.86
C LYS A 38 -11.03 3.92 -2.53
N ALA A 39 -10.40 3.45 -1.46
CA ALA A 39 -11.03 3.41 -0.15
C ALA A 39 -11.09 4.79 0.53
N GLY A 40 -10.19 5.72 0.18
CA GLY A 40 -10.23 7.12 0.63
C GLY A 40 -10.29 7.28 2.15
N LYS A 41 -9.66 6.36 2.90
CA LYS A 41 -9.85 6.28 4.36
C LYS A 41 -9.14 7.42 5.08
N ARG A 42 -9.64 7.73 6.27
CA ARG A 42 -8.98 8.66 7.20
C ARG A 42 -7.98 7.90 8.07
N VAL A 43 -6.74 8.36 8.09
CA VAL A 43 -5.64 7.75 8.85
C VAL A 43 -5.18 8.76 9.89
N VAL A 44 -5.30 8.40 11.16
CA VAL A 44 -4.83 9.21 12.28
C VAL A 44 -3.41 8.77 12.62
N LEU A 45 -2.48 9.73 12.66
CA LEU A 45 -1.07 9.51 12.96
C LEU A 45 -0.76 10.22 14.29
N PRO A 46 -0.56 9.47 15.38
CA PRO A 46 -0.25 10.05 16.68
C PRO A 46 1.16 10.64 16.77
N GLU A 47 2.08 10.22 15.88
CA GLU A 47 3.47 10.72 15.82
C GLU A 47 3.58 11.99 14.95
N GLY A 48 2.74 12.99 15.20
CA GLY A 48 2.70 14.23 14.41
C GLY A 48 3.95 15.12 14.57
N ASP A 49 4.76 14.88 15.58
CA ASP A 49 6.04 15.53 15.87
C ASP A 49 7.22 14.87 15.14
N GLU A 50 7.06 13.64 14.61
CA GLU A 50 8.13 12.94 13.90
C GLU A 50 8.26 13.41 12.44
N PRO A 51 9.43 13.94 12.00
CA PRO A 51 9.60 14.48 10.65
C PRO A 51 9.32 13.49 9.51
N ARG A 52 9.63 12.21 9.72
CA ARG A 52 9.39 11.17 8.71
C ARG A 52 7.90 10.89 8.53
N THR A 53 7.15 10.90 9.63
CA THR A 53 5.70 10.66 9.65
C THR A 53 4.95 11.82 9.03
N VAL A 54 5.34 13.06 9.35
CA VAL A 54 4.79 14.27 8.71
C VAL A 54 5.06 14.28 7.21
N LYS A 55 6.29 13.94 6.78
CA LYS A 55 6.64 13.85 5.35
C LYS A 55 5.85 12.76 4.63
N ALA A 56 5.67 11.60 5.26
CA ALA A 56 4.87 10.52 4.69
C ALA A 56 3.39 10.94 4.56
N ALA A 57 2.84 11.61 5.58
CA ALA A 57 1.48 12.15 5.56
C ALA A 57 1.28 13.17 4.42
N ALA A 58 2.24 14.08 4.22
CA ALA A 58 2.21 15.04 3.13
C ALA A 58 2.18 14.34 1.76
N ILE A 59 3.09 13.38 1.54
CA ILE A 59 3.14 12.59 0.29
C ILE A 59 1.84 11.79 0.08
N CYS A 60 1.28 11.21 1.14
CA CYS A 60 0.02 10.47 1.08
C CYS A 60 -1.16 11.35 0.70
N ALA A 61 -1.21 12.59 1.22
CA ALA A 61 -2.23 13.58 0.89
C ALA A 61 -2.07 14.09 -0.55
N GLU A 62 -0.86 14.47 -0.97
CA GLU A 62 -0.54 14.91 -2.35
C GLU A 62 -0.91 13.86 -3.39
N ARG A 63 -0.63 12.59 -3.08
CA ARG A 63 -0.95 11.47 -3.97
C ARG A 63 -2.40 11.02 -3.88
N GLY A 64 -3.22 11.61 -3.01
CA GLY A 64 -4.63 11.26 -2.81
C GLY A 64 -4.84 9.83 -2.32
N ILE A 65 -3.90 9.28 -1.55
CA ILE A 65 -3.96 7.90 -1.06
C ILE A 65 -4.94 7.78 0.12
N ALA A 66 -4.92 8.75 1.03
CA ALA A 66 -5.72 8.77 2.24
C ALA A 66 -5.83 10.19 2.80
N THR A 67 -6.82 10.44 3.65
CA THR A 67 -6.89 11.68 4.44
C THR A 67 -6.08 11.49 5.73
N CYS A 68 -4.87 12.06 5.78
CA CYS A 68 -4.02 12.00 6.96
C CYS A 68 -4.41 13.06 7.99
N VAL A 69 -4.55 12.67 9.26
CA VAL A 69 -4.78 13.55 10.40
C VAL A 69 -3.63 13.37 11.37
N LEU A 70 -2.88 14.44 11.63
CA LEU A 70 -1.77 14.44 12.58
C LEU A 70 -2.29 14.85 13.95
N LEU A 71 -1.88 14.14 15.00
CA LEU A 71 -2.10 14.55 16.39
C LEU A 71 -0.80 15.09 16.97
N GLY A 72 -0.90 16.16 17.77
CA GLY A 72 0.26 16.78 18.41
C GLY A 72 0.10 18.29 18.54
N ASN A 73 1.19 18.96 18.92
CA ASN A 73 1.20 20.41 19.04
C ASN A 73 1.28 21.05 17.64
N PRO A 74 0.32 21.91 17.24
CA PRO A 74 0.30 22.54 15.92
C PRO A 74 1.56 23.34 15.59
N ASP A 75 2.19 23.99 16.58
CA ASP A 75 3.41 24.79 16.35
C ASP A 75 4.62 23.90 16.01
N GLU A 76 4.70 22.73 16.65
CA GLU A 76 5.77 21.76 16.43
C GLU A 76 5.57 21.04 15.09
N ILE A 77 4.34 20.59 14.81
CA ILE A 77 3.99 19.98 13.52
C ILE A 77 4.30 20.95 12.37
N THR A 78 3.94 22.22 12.51
CA THR A 78 4.20 23.25 11.49
C THR A 78 5.69 23.46 11.28
N ARG A 79 6.47 23.55 12.37
CA ARG A 79 7.93 23.67 12.31
C ARG A 79 8.58 22.49 11.60
N VAL A 80 8.14 21.28 11.92
CA VAL A 80 8.62 20.03 11.31
C VAL A 80 8.27 20.00 9.83
N CYS A 81 7.06 20.42 9.45
CA CYS A 81 6.62 20.51 8.07
C CYS A 81 7.45 21.53 7.26
N CYS A 82 7.73 22.72 7.83
CA CYS A 82 8.60 23.71 7.23
C CYS A 82 10.06 23.25 7.12
N GLY A 83 10.55 22.48 8.10
CA GLY A 83 11.92 21.92 8.09
C GLY A 83 12.11 20.73 7.15
N ALA A 84 11.06 19.95 6.90
CA ALA A 84 11.09 18.77 6.04
C ALA A 84 10.92 19.08 4.54
N GLY A 85 10.62 20.34 4.19
CA GLY A 85 10.40 20.84 2.84
C GLY A 85 11.66 21.41 2.18
N ARG A 86 12.58 20.53 1.75
CA ARG A 86 13.45 20.69 0.57
C ARG A 86 13.80 19.32 0.01
#